data_AF-A0A9W5WW67-F1
#
_entry.id   AF-A0A9W5WW67-F1
#
_cell.length_a   1.000
_cell.length_b   1.000
_cell.length_c   1.000
_cell.angle_alpha   90.00
_cell.angle_beta   90.00
_cell.angle_gamma   90.00
#
_symmetry.space_group_name_H-M   'P 1'
#
loop_
_entity.id
_entity.type
_entity.pdbx_description
1 polymer ?
#
loop_
_entity_poly.entity_id
_entity_poly.type
_entity_poly.pdbx_seq_one_letter_code
_entity_poly.pdbx_strand_id
1 'polypeptide(L)'
;MGGDCHCPTGASASQGSHVEAVTSDIANINRFAGASLVGDKQTMIECFNGFSWRDQRVLSHMERYCSADPAERQLIDDVYRVLCPSSDKIQGPSFAAMSLWLKARLHLQHQNSPFSPLHR
;
A
#
# COMPACT_ATOMS: atom_id res chain seq x y z
N MET A 1 40.92 -11.36 27.85
CA MET A 1 39.49 -11.69 27.73
C MET A 1 38.80 -10.53 27.02
N GLY A 2 38.86 -10.51 25.68
CA GLY A 2 38.11 -9.56 24.86
C GLY A 2 36.87 -10.28 24.35
N GLY A 3 35.69 -9.85 24.80
CA GLY A 3 34.43 -10.45 24.39
C GLY A 3 34.00 -9.91 23.03
N ASP A 4 33.86 -10.81 22.07
CA ASP A 4 33.27 -10.54 20.77
C ASP A 4 31.80 -10.13 20.90
N CYS A 5 31.50 -8.86 20.61
CA CYS A 5 30.13 -8.41 20.38
C CYS A 5 29.65 -8.95 19.04
N HIS A 6 29.05 -10.15 19.06
CA HIS A 6 28.26 -10.67 17.96
C HIS A 6 26.99 -9.83 17.80
N CYS A 7 26.96 -8.93 16.82
CA CYS A 7 25.70 -8.38 16.33
C CYS A 7 24.94 -9.51 15.61
N PRO A 8 23.64 -9.74 15.91
CA PRO A 8 22.86 -10.68 15.14
C PRO A 8 22.72 -10.15 13.71
N THR A 9 23.31 -10.90 12.78
CA THR A 9 23.18 -10.72 11.33
C THR A 9 21.71 -10.58 10.97
N GLY A 10 21.42 -9.53 10.20
CA GLY A 10 20.08 -9.06 9.87
C GLY A 10 19.11 -10.20 9.56
N ALA A 11 17.95 -10.14 10.22
CA ALA A 11 16.77 -10.85 9.78
C ALA A 11 16.58 -10.54 8.29
N SER A 12 16.81 -11.56 7.46
CA SER A 12 16.51 -11.53 6.03
C SER A 12 15.08 -11.05 5.90
N ALA A 13 14.90 -9.81 5.43
CA ALA A 13 13.61 -9.31 5.03
C ALA A 13 13.17 -10.24 3.92
N SER A 14 12.25 -11.14 4.25
CA SER A 14 11.66 -12.06 3.28
C SER A 14 11.24 -11.22 2.09
N GLN A 15 11.83 -11.50 0.94
CA GLN A 15 11.30 -11.08 -0.34
C GLN A 15 9.95 -11.78 -0.51
N GLY A 16 8.93 -11.33 0.22
CA GLY A 16 7.56 -11.64 -0.13
C GLY A 16 7.39 -11.21 -1.57
N SER A 17 6.87 -12.11 -2.39
CA SER A 17 6.67 -11.83 -3.81
C SER A 17 5.90 -10.51 -3.95
N HIS A 18 6.17 -9.72 -4.99
CA HIS A 18 5.47 -8.43 -5.22
C HIS A 18 3.94 -8.55 -5.07
N VAL A 19 3.40 -9.71 -5.46
CA VAL A 19 2.00 -10.07 -5.36
C VAL A 19 1.53 -10.19 -3.90
N GLU A 20 2.31 -10.81 -3.01
CA GLU A 20 1.98 -10.92 -1.59
C GLU A 20 1.88 -9.55 -0.92
N ALA A 21 2.83 -8.65 -1.21
CA ALA A 21 2.81 -7.30 -0.64
C ALA A 21 1.58 -6.49 -1.11
N VAL A 22 1.28 -6.53 -2.41
CA VAL A 22 0.07 -5.89 -2.98
C VAL A 22 -1.20 -6.47 -2.37
N THR A 23 -1.30 -7.80 -2.29
CA THR A 23 -2.49 -8.49 -1.76
C THR A 23 -2.70 -8.18 -0.28
N SER A 24 -1.61 -8.16 0.50
CA SER A 24 -1.65 -7.80 1.92
C SER A 24 -2.11 -6.35 2.12
N ASP A 25 -1.58 -5.40 1.35
CA ASP A 25 -2.02 -4.00 1.43
C ASP A 25 -3.51 -3.86 1.07
N ILE A 26 -3.97 -4.54 0.01
CA ILE A 26 -5.40 -4.53 -0.38
C ILE A 26 -6.29 -5.11 0.73
N ALA A 27 -5.86 -6.19 1.39
CA ALA A 27 -6.61 -6.79 2.49
C ALA A 27 -6.67 -5.83 3.69
N ASN A 28 -5.54 -5.23 4.06
CA ASN A 28 -5.45 -4.32 5.21
C ASN A 28 -6.25 -3.03 4.98
N ILE A 29 -6.21 -2.41 3.79
CA ILE A 29 -6.95 -1.17 3.54
C ILE A 29 -8.47 -1.39 3.54
N ASN A 30 -8.95 -2.52 3.00
CA ASN A 30 -10.36 -2.86 3.03
C ASN A 30 -10.84 -3.23 4.44
N ARG A 31 -10.02 -3.96 5.21
CA ARG A 31 -10.32 -4.25 6.62
C ARG A 31 -10.31 -2.98 7.47
N PHE A 32 -9.37 -2.06 7.23
CA PHE A 32 -9.34 -0.73 7.86
C PHE A 32 -10.62 0.04 7.55
N ALA A 33 -11.07 0.04 6.28
CA ALA A 33 -12.30 0.70 5.88
C ALA A 33 -13.52 0.11 6.60
N GLY A 34 -13.65 -1.22 6.63
CA GLY A 34 -14.71 -1.90 7.36
C GLY A 34 -14.72 -1.57 8.86
N ALA A 35 -13.54 -1.61 9.50
CA ALA A 35 -13.38 -1.26 10.92
C ALA A 35 -13.73 0.21 11.21
N SER A 36 -13.38 1.11 10.28
CA SER A 36 -13.71 2.54 10.39
C SER A 36 -15.22 2.79 10.39
N LEU A 37 -15.98 2.04 9.59
CA LEU A 37 -17.45 2.18 9.51
C LEU A 37 -18.16 1.76 10.81
N VAL A 38 -17.57 0.86 11.59
CA VAL A 38 -18.12 0.38 12.87
C VAL A 38 -17.42 0.96 14.10
N GLY A 39 -16.43 1.83 13.90
CA GLY A 39 -15.69 2.47 14.99
C GLY A 39 -14.69 1.56 15.73
N ASP A 40 -14.27 0.44 15.12
CA ASP A 40 -13.29 -0.48 15.71
C ASP A 40 -11.85 0.04 15.55
N LYS A 41 -11.43 0.86 16.53
CA LYS A 41 -10.10 1.49 16.54
C LYS A 41 -8.96 0.49 16.65
N GLN A 42 -9.16 -0.65 17.33
CA GLN A 42 -8.09 -1.64 17.52
C GLN A 42 -7.76 -2.29 16.17
N THR A 43 -8.78 -2.73 15.44
CA THR A 43 -8.58 -3.28 14.09
C THR A 43 -8.01 -2.23 13.13
N MET A 44 -8.42 -0.96 13.22
CA MET A 44 -7.83 0.12 12.42
C MET A 44 -6.32 0.24 12.64
N ILE A 45 -5.87 0.22 13.91
CA ILE A 45 -4.44 0.30 14.25
C ILE A 45 -3.68 -0.92 13.73
N GLU A 46 -4.23 -2.11 13.90
CA GLU A 46 -3.62 -3.36 13.39
C GLU A 46 -3.46 -3.33 11.86
N CYS A 47 -4.51 -2.92 11.14
CA CYS A 47 -4.47 -2.82 9.68
C CYS A 47 -3.47 -1.77 9.21
N PHE A 48 -3.42 -0.61 9.89
CA PHE A 48 -2.47 0.43 9.58
C PHE A 48 -1.03 -0.04 9.81
N ASN A 49 -0.75 -0.70 10.94
CA ASN A 49 0.60 -1.21 11.24
C ASN A 49 0.99 -2.42 10.37
N GLY A 50 0.01 -3.17 9.86
CA GLY A 50 0.20 -4.30 8.95
C GLY A 50 0.47 -3.91 7.50
N PHE A 51 0.33 -2.62 7.15
CA PHE A 51 0.69 -2.13 5.82
C PHE A 51 2.19 -2.25 5.54
N SER A 52 2.54 -2.47 4.29
CA SER A 52 3.93 -2.66 3.87
C SER A 52 4.74 -1.36 3.72
N TRP A 53 4.71 -0.49 4.73
CA TRP A 53 5.37 0.83 4.76
C TRP A 53 6.88 0.82 4.53
N ARG A 54 7.53 -0.34 4.68
CA ARG A 54 8.98 -0.51 4.56
C ARG A 54 9.44 -0.87 3.15
N ASP A 55 8.52 -0.98 2.18
CA ASP A 55 8.89 -1.26 0.79
C ASP A 55 9.56 -0.02 0.16
N GLN A 56 10.90 -0.05 0.12
CA GLN A 56 11.73 1.05 -0.39
C GLN A 56 11.44 1.40 -1.84
N ARG A 57 10.96 0.43 -2.65
CA ARG A 57 10.64 0.68 -4.06
C ARG A 57 9.43 1.58 -4.18
N VAL A 58 8.40 1.35 -3.36
CA VAL A 58 7.21 2.21 -3.32
C VAL A 58 7.57 3.59 -2.80
N LEU A 59 8.37 3.67 -1.73
CA LEU A 59 8.82 4.94 -1.17
C LEU A 59 9.57 5.79 -2.22
N SER A 60 10.51 5.16 -2.94
CA SER A 60 11.31 5.82 -3.99
C SER A 60 10.47 6.20 -5.21
N HIS A 61 9.32 5.54 -5.40
CA HIS A 61 8.39 5.80 -6.52
C HIS A 61 7.29 6.81 -6.19
N MET A 62 7.14 7.18 -4.92
CA MET A 62 6.05 8.04 -4.44
C MET A 62 6.01 9.39 -5.17
N GLU A 63 7.17 10.05 -5.29
CA GLU A 63 7.28 11.35 -5.97
C GLU A 63 6.89 11.27 -7.45
N ARG A 64 7.24 10.16 -8.11
CA ARG A 64 6.86 9.90 -9.50
C ARG A 64 5.36 9.75 -9.65
N TYR A 65 4.71 9.01 -8.75
CA TYR A 65 3.25 8.90 -8.74
C TYR A 65 2.58 10.27 -8.50
N CYS A 66 3.06 11.04 -7.51
CA CYS A 66 2.50 12.36 -7.22
C CYS A 66 2.62 13.33 -8.40
N SER A 67 3.69 13.22 -9.17
CA SER A 67 4.00 14.04 -10.34
C SER A 67 3.51 13.44 -11.66
N ALA A 68 2.87 12.26 -11.64
CA ALA A 68 2.37 11.59 -12.82
C ALA A 68 1.30 12.43 -13.51
N ASP A 69 1.14 12.22 -14.81
CA ASP A 69 0.17 12.97 -15.58
C ASP A 69 -1.27 12.68 -15.10
N PRO A 70 -2.23 13.58 -15.37
CA PRO A 70 -3.60 13.37 -14.93
C PRO A 70 -4.26 12.09 -15.47
N ALA A 71 -3.89 11.63 -16.68
CA ALA A 71 -4.50 10.46 -17.31
C ALA A 71 -4.02 9.15 -16.66
N GLU A 72 -2.73 9.05 -16.37
CA GLU A 72 -2.11 7.94 -15.65
C GLU A 72 -2.65 7.87 -14.21
N ARG A 73 -2.71 9.00 -13.50
CA ARG A 73 -3.34 9.03 -12.16
C ARG A 73 -4.81 8.61 -12.20
N GLN A 74 -5.55 9.04 -13.22
CA GLN A 74 -6.95 8.65 -13.40
C GLN A 74 -7.10 7.13 -13.61
N LEU A 75 -6.23 6.51 -14.43
CA LEU A 75 -6.19 5.06 -14.61
C LEU A 75 -5.94 4.33 -13.29
N ILE A 76 -4.96 4.80 -12.50
CA ILE A 76 -4.65 4.22 -11.19
C ILE A 76 -5.82 4.41 -10.22
N ASP A 77 -6.50 5.54 -10.24
CA ASP A 77 -7.70 5.80 -9.43
C ASP A 77 -8.88 4.90 -9.84
N ASP A 78 -9.02 4.56 -11.12
CA ASP A 78 -10.01 3.61 -11.59
C ASP A 78 -9.72 2.19 -11.08
N VAL A 79 -8.47 1.72 -11.21
CA VAL A 79 -8.05 0.42 -10.66
C VAL A 79 -8.20 0.39 -9.14
N TYR A 80 -7.77 1.44 -8.44
CA TYR A 80 -7.89 1.56 -6.99
C TYR A 80 -9.35 1.45 -6.53
N ARG A 81 -10.30 2.09 -7.22
CA ARG A 81 -11.73 2.02 -6.86
C ARG A 81 -12.31 0.62 -7.01
N VAL A 82 -11.85 -0.16 -7.99
CA VAL A 82 -12.25 -1.58 -8.11
C VAL A 82 -11.73 -2.39 -6.92
N LEU A 83 -10.50 -2.14 -6.47
CA LEU A 83 -9.88 -2.87 -5.37
C LEU A 83 -10.36 -2.42 -3.99
N CYS A 84 -10.79 -1.16 -3.85
CA CYS A 84 -11.17 -0.52 -2.59
C CYS A 84 -12.55 0.16 -2.72
N PRO A 85 -13.65 -0.60 -2.83
CA PRO A 85 -14.96 -0.08 -3.23
C PRO A 85 -15.63 0.84 -2.20
N SER A 86 -15.24 0.77 -0.93
CA SER A 86 -15.78 1.63 0.14
C SER A 86 -14.91 2.86 0.43
N SER A 87 -13.89 3.11 -0.39
CA SER A 87 -12.88 4.16 -0.13
C SER A 87 -13.45 5.58 -0.06
N ASP A 88 -14.57 5.84 -0.75
CA ASP A 88 -15.30 7.12 -0.75
C ASP A 88 -15.99 7.43 0.58
N LYS A 89 -16.25 6.40 1.40
CA LYS A 89 -16.98 6.53 2.68
C LYS A 89 -16.05 6.74 3.87
N ILE A 90 -14.74 6.60 3.68
CA ILE A 90 -13.76 6.66 4.76
C ILE A 90 -12.96 7.95 4.68
N GLN A 91 -12.88 8.65 5.81
CA GLN A 91 -12.12 9.89 5.93
C GLN A 91 -11.09 9.77 7.03
N GLY A 92 -9.99 10.50 6.90
CA GLY A 92 -8.96 10.62 7.92
C GLY A 92 -7.54 10.44 7.38
N PRO A 93 -6.53 10.96 8.10
CA PRO A 93 -5.15 10.98 7.62
C PRO A 93 -4.56 9.58 7.46
N SER A 94 -4.88 8.63 8.34
CA SER A 94 -4.39 7.25 8.24
C SER A 94 -4.87 6.56 6.98
N PHE A 95 -6.16 6.66 6.65
CA PHE A 95 -6.70 6.07 5.43
C PHE A 95 -6.15 6.76 4.18
N ALA A 96 -6.01 8.10 4.21
CA ALA A 96 -5.42 8.85 3.12
C ALA A 96 -3.96 8.41 2.83
N ALA A 97 -3.16 8.19 3.88
CA ALA A 97 -1.80 7.67 3.74
C ALA A 97 -1.78 6.25 3.15
N MET A 98 -2.65 5.35 3.62
CA MET A 98 -2.77 3.99 3.07
C MET A 98 -3.21 4.00 1.60
N SER A 99 -4.17 4.88 1.27
CA SER A 99 -4.66 5.07 -0.09
C SER A 99 -3.54 5.56 -1.01
N LEU A 100 -2.82 6.61 -0.61
CA LEU A 100 -1.69 7.15 -1.37
C LEU A 100 -0.61 6.09 -1.60
N TRP A 101 -0.26 5.33 -0.56
CA TRP A 101 0.73 4.27 -0.64
C TRP A 101 0.33 3.15 -1.61
N LEU A 102 -0.91 2.68 -1.51
CA LEU A 102 -1.42 1.64 -2.41
C LEU A 102 -1.48 2.15 -3.86
N LYS A 103 -1.90 3.40 -4.09
CA LYS A 103 -1.90 3.98 -5.44
C LYS A 103 -0.50 4.10 -6.02
N ALA A 104 0.49 4.55 -5.24
CA ALA A 104 1.88 4.59 -5.67
C ALA A 104 2.42 3.18 -5.98
N ARG A 105 2.04 2.16 -5.20
CA ARG A 105 2.37 0.76 -5.47
C ARG A 105 1.73 0.26 -6.77
N LEU A 106 0.46 0.55 -7.01
CA LEU A 106 -0.24 0.19 -8.25
C LEU A 106 0.38 0.88 -9.46
N HIS A 107 0.76 2.15 -9.32
CA HIS A 107 1.48 2.90 -10.34
C HIS A 107 2.86 2.28 -10.65
N LEU A 108 3.62 1.89 -9.63
CA LEU A 108 4.88 1.16 -9.83
C LEU A 108 4.65 -0.16 -10.59
N GLN A 109 3.59 -0.90 -10.22
CA GLN A 109 3.23 -2.13 -10.92
C GLN A 109 2.86 -1.86 -12.38
N HIS A 110 2.07 -0.82 -12.65
CA HIS A 110 1.68 -0.41 -14.00
C HIS A 110 2.89 -0.15 -14.89
N GLN A 111 3.91 0.54 -14.38
CA GLN A 111 5.13 0.83 -15.16
C GLN A 111 5.93 -0.44 -15.51
N ASN A 112 5.89 -1.46 -14.66
CA ASN A 112 6.56 -2.74 -14.92
C ASN A 112 5.71 -3.69 -15.78
N SER A 113 4.40 -3.65 -15.60
CA SER A 113 3.41 -4.49 -16.29
C SER A 113 2.12 -3.68 -16.44
N PRO A 114 1.93 -3.03 -17.61
CA PRO A 114 0.82 -2.11 -17.82
C PRO A 114 -0.55 -2.77 -17.63
N PHE A 115 -1.39 -2.10 -16.85
CA PHE A 115 -2.81 -2.40 -16.77
C PHE A 115 -3.47 -2.13 -18.11
N SER A 116 -4.36 -3.02 -18.53
CA SER A 116 -5.29 -2.72 -19.62
C SER A 116 -6.33 -1.71 -19.14
N PRO A 117 -6.76 -0.78 -20.01
CA PRO A 117 -7.89 0.09 -19.71
C PRO A 117 -9.10 -0.75 -19.27
N LEU A 118 -9.76 -0.33 -18.19
CA LEU A 118 -11.00 -0.96 -17.77
C LEU A 118 -12.10 -0.60 -18.78
N HIS A 119 -12.54 -1.57 -19.58
CA HIS A 119 -13.76 -1.41 -20.37
C HIS A 119 -14.95 -1.34 -19.39
N ARG A 120 -15.61 -0.18 -19.32
CA ARG A 120 -16.86 0.00 -18.59
C ARG A 120 -18.05 -0.19 -19.51
#